data_AF-A0A2N2LKJ0-F1
#
_entry.id   AF-A0A2N2LKJ0-F1
#
_cell.length_a   1.000
_cell.length_b   1.000
_cell.length_c   1.000
_cell.angle_alpha   90.00
_cell.angle_beta   90.00
_cell.angle_gamma   90.00
#
_symmetry.space_group_name_H-M   'P 1'
#
loop_
_entity.id
_entity.type
_entity.pdbx_description
1 polymer ?
#
loop_
_entity_poly.entity_id
_entity_poly.type
_entity_poly.pdbx_seq_one_letter_code
_entity_poly.pdbx_strand_id
1 'polypeptide(L)'
;MDIGELYFLAGGKKIYYAVNTGYAEVTGSKVTVLIETAERADAIDKDRAIKAKEKATASLTQLNKEHEDYEKMHLALARAINRISVADKLMQN
;
A
#
# COMPACT_ATOMS: atom_id res chain seq x y z
N MET A 1 -10.29 -5.48 -4.78
CA MET A 1 -8.94 -4.92 -4.98
C MET A 1 -8.17 -5.18 -3.71
N ASP A 2 -6.95 -5.67 -3.83
CA ASP A 2 -6.08 -5.97 -2.68
C ASP A 2 -5.13 -4.79 -2.40
N ILE A 3 -4.32 -4.90 -1.36
CA ILE A 3 -3.26 -3.93 -1.03
C ILE A 3 -2.33 -3.79 -2.23
N GLY A 4 -2.11 -2.57 -2.72
CA GLY A 4 -1.27 -2.37 -3.89
C GLY A 4 -1.11 -0.91 -4.32
N GLU A 5 -0.55 -0.72 -5.50
CA GLU A 5 -0.35 0.58 -6.11
C GLU A 5 -1.55 0.96 -6.98
N LEU A 6 -1.99 2.22 -6.87
CA LEU A 6 -2.89 2.85 -7.82
C LEU A 6 -2.21 4.09 -8.40
N TYR A 7 -2.37 4.33 -9.70
CA TYR A 7 -2.01 5.61 -10.28
C TYR A 7 -3.06 6.09 -11.28
N PHE A 8 -3.09 7.39 -11.50
CA PHE A 8 -3.81 7.99 -12.61
C PHE A 8 -2.96 9.06 -13.30
N LEU A 9 -3.34 9.39 -14.53
CA LEU A 9 -2.70 10.44 -15.31
C LEU A 9 -3.49 11.74 -15.16
N ALA A 10 -2.82 12.81 -14.75
CA ALA A 10 -3.39 14.15 -14.72
C ALA A 10 -2.34 15.13 -15.27
N GLY A 11 -2.73 15.91 -16.30
CA GLY A 11 -1.81 16.84 -16.95
C GLY A 11 -0.53 16.19 -17.50
N GLY A 12 -0.62 14.95 -18.00
CA GLY A 12 0.53 14.19 -18.53
C GLY A 12 1.45 13.59 -17.46
N LYS A 13 1.15 13.76 -16.17
CA LYS A 13 1.94 13.22 -15.06
C LYS A 13 1.22 12.07 -14.38
N LYS A 14 1.96 11.02 -14.01
CA LYS A 14 1.46 9.94 -13.16
C LYS A 14 1.44 10.40 -11.72
N ILE A 15 0.28 10.24 -11.06
CA ILE A 15 0.11 10.48 -9.63
C ILE A 15 -0.13 9.14 -8.96
N TYR A 16 0.77 8.75 -8.06
CA TYR A 16 0.80 7.43 -7.43
C TYR A 16 0.26 7.44 -6.01
N TYR A 17 -0.41 6.35 -5.65
CA TYR A 17 -0.99 6.10 -4.33
C TYR A 17 -0.72 4.66 -3.88
N ALA A 18 -0.40 4.50 -2.59
CA ALA A 18 -0.49 3.23 -1.90
C ALA A 18 -1.92 3.08 -1.41
N VAL A 19 -2.59 2.02 -1.83
CA VAL A 19 -3.98 1.74 -1.48
C VAL A 19 -4.11 0.44 -0.69
N ASN A 20 -5.10 0.40 0.20
CA ASN A 20 -5.54 -0.83 0.87
C ASN A 20 -6.69 -1.50 0.10
N THR A 21 -7.25 -2.53 0.71
CA THR A 21 -8.41 -3.28 0.23
C THR A 21 -9.63 -2.40 -0.03
N GLY A 22 -10.42 -2.82 -1.02
CA GLY A 22 -11.65 -2.15 -1.42
C GLY A 22 -12.13 -2.65 -2.78
N TYR A 23 -12.88 -1.82 -3.48
CA TYR A 23 -13.43 -2.13 -4.80
C TYR A 23 -13.47 -0.92 -5.72
N ALA A 24 -13.53 -1.21 -7.02
CA ALA A 24 -13.74 -0.22 -8.05
C ALA A 24 -15.10 -0.47 -8.72
N GLU A 25 -15.87 0.60 -8.88
CA GLU A 25 -17.11 0.61 -9.65
C GLU A 25 -16.85 1.39 -10.95
N VAL A 26 -17.24 0.80 -12.07
CA VAL A 26 -17.14 1.43 -13.39
C VAL A 26 -18.56 1.63 -13.93
N THR A 27 -18.95 2.89 -14.08
CA THR A 27 -20.30 3.27 -14.51
C THR A 27 -20.19 4.26 -15.67
N GLY A 28 -20.46 3.78 -16.88
CA GLY A 28 -20.28 4.57 -18.11
C GLY A 28 -18.81 4.97 -18.29
N SER A 29 -18.55 6.28 -18.31
CA SER A 29 -17.21 6.87 -18.41
C SER A 29 -16.57 7.22 -17.06
N LYS A 30 -17.24 6.91 -15.93
CA LYS A 30 -16.77 7.21 -14.58
C LYS A 30 -16.28 5.95 -13.88
N VAL A 31 -15.10 6.04 -13.26
CA VAL A 31 -14.58 5.04 -12.33
C VAL A 31 -14.63 5.63 -10.92
N THR A 32 -15.22 4.91 -9.97
CA THR A 32 -15.21 5.25 -8.55
C THR A 32 -14.46 4.16 -7.79
N VAL A 33 -13.45 4.52 -7.02
CA VAL A 33 -12.68 3.58 -6.20
C VAL A 33 -13.00 3.84 -4.74
N LEU A 34 -13.55 2.84 -4.05
CA LEU A 34 -13.82 2.89 -2.62
C LEU A 34 -12.85 1.94 -1.92
N ILE A 35 -11.98 2.51 -1.09
CA ILE A 35 -10.87 1.83 -0.42
C ILE A 35 -10.75 2.35 1.00
N GLU A 36 -10.23 1.52 1.91
CA GLU A 36 -10.05 1.89 3.32
C GLU A 36 -9.09 3.07 3.51
N THR A 37 -7.97 3.05 2.78
CA THR A 37 -6.94 4.09 2.86
C THR A 37 -6.28 4.30 1.51
N ALA A 38 -5.98 5.56 1.20
CA ALA A 38 -5.19 5.96 0.05
C ALA A 38 -4.13 6.96 0.51
N GLU A 39 -2.86 6.65 0.31
CA GLU A 39 -1.75 7.54 0.67
C GLU A 39 -0.96 7.90 -0.57
N ARG A 40 -0.91 9.19 -0.89
CA ARG A 40 -0.21 9.69 -2.07
C ARG A 40 1.30 9.56 -1.87
N ALA A 41 2.05 9.26 -2.93
CA ALA A 41 3.49 9.00 -2.85
C ALA A 41 4.30 10.06 -2.08
N ASP A 42 3.98 11.34 -2.27
CA ASP A 42 4.61 12.50 -1.61
C ASP A 42 4.22 12.70 -0.14
N ALA A 43 3.17 12.03 0.32
CA ALA A 43 2.72 12.06 1.71
C ALA A 43 3.25 10.87 2.53
N ILE A 44 3.88 9.88 1.89
CA ILE A 44 4.39 8.68 2.56
C ILE A 44 5.65 9.02 3.34
N ASP A 45 5.60 8.83 4.66
CA ASP A 45 6.80 8.73 5.50
C ASP A 45 7.50 7.38 5.25
N LYS A 46 8.52 7.42 4.38
CA LYS A 46 9.27 6.22 3.95
C LYS A 46 10.05 5.57 5.09
N ASP A 47 10.66 6.35 5.97
CA ASP A 47 11.44 5.82 7.09
C ASP A 47 10.55 5.07 8.08
N ARG A 48 9.34 5.60 8.32
CA ARG A 48 8.33 4.90 9.12
C ARG A 48 7.86 3.62 8.44
N ALA A 49 7.69 3.62 7.12
CA ALA A 49 7.30 2.41 6.38
C ALA A 49 8.39 1.33 6.43
N ILE A 50 9.67 1.71 6.35
CA ILE A 50 10.81 0.79 6.51
C ILE A 50 10.81 0.14 7.90
N LYS A 51 10.69 0.94 8.97
CA LYS A 51 10.60 0.42 10.34
C LYS A 51 9.41 -0.53 10.53
N ALA A 52 8.27 -0.23 9.91
CA ALA A 52 7.09 -1.09 9.96
C ALA A 52 7.33 -2.43 9.25
N LYS A 53 8.01 -2.41 8.09
CA LYS A 53 8.42 -3.63 7.37
C LYS A 53 9.31 -4.50 8.25
N GLU A 54 10.39 -3.93 8.80
CA GLU A 54 11.34 -4.64 9.66
C GLU A 54 10.65 -5.27 10.87
N LYS A 55 9.80 -4.51 11.56
CA LYS A 55 9.01 -5.01 12.70
C LYS A 55 8.10 -6.16 12.30
N ALA A 56 7.33 -6.01 11.22
CA ALA A 56 6.39 -7.03 10.78
C ALA A 56 7.12 -8.31 10.33
N THR A 57 8.25 -8.17 9.62
CA THR A 57 9.10 -9.30 9.24
C THR A 57 9.65 -10.00 10.48
N ALA A 58 10.21 -9.26 11.44
CA ALA A 58 10.74 -9.83 12.68
C ALA A 58 9.66 -10.62 13.45
N SER A 59 8.45 -10.07 13.58
CA SER A 59 7.32 -10.78 14.20
C SER A 59 7.01 -12.08 13.46
N LEU A 60 6.90 -12.05 12.13
CA LEU A 60 6.57 -13.24 11.33
C LEU A 60 7.61 -14.36 11.44
N THR A 61 8.87 -14.06 11.77
CA THR A 61 9.87 -15.12 12.04
C THR A 61 9.62 -15.89 13.33
N GLN A 62 8.88 -15.29 14.26
CA GLN A 62 8.58 -15.87 15.57
C GLN A 62 7.16 -16.49 15.61
N LEU A 63 6.31 -16.13 14.65
CA LEU A 63 4.93 -16.62 14.58
C LEU A 63 4.82 -17.78 13.59
N ASN A 64 4.12 -18.85 14.00
CA ASN A 64 3.65 -19.85 13.05
C ASN A 64 2.35 -19.37 12.37
N LYS A 65 1.96 -20.04 11.27
CA LYS A 65 0.77 -19.66 10.48
C LYS A 65 -0.57 -19.82 11.21
N GLU A 66 -0.61 -20.62 12.28
CA GLU A 66 -1.81 -20.89 13.06
C GLU A 66 -2.00 -19.86 14.20
N HIS A 67 -0.99 -19.04 14.47
CA HIS A 67 -1.04 -18.00 15.47
C HIS A 67 -1.99 -16.87 15.05
N GLU A 68 -2.83 -16.39 15.97
CA GLU A 68 -3.86 -15.38 15.69
C GLU A 68 -3.32 -14.07 15.09
N ASP A 69 -2.14 -13.63 15.53
CA ASP A 69 -1.48 -12.43 15.00
C ASP A 69 -0.78 -12.62 13.64
N TYR A 70 -0.65 -13.85 13.12
CA TYR A 70 0.12 -14.11 11.91
C TYR A 70 -0.42 -13.32 10.71
N GLU A 71 -1.72 -13.43 10.43
CA GLU A 71 -2.35 -12.73 9.31
C GLU A 71 -2.29 -11.21 9.46
N LYS A 72 -2.43 -10.71 10.69
CA LYS A 72 -2.31 -9.28 10.99
C LYS A 72 -0.90 -8.77 10.68
N MET A 73 0.15 -9.52 11.05
CA MET A 73 1.53 -9.15 10.74
C MET A 73 1.84 -9.32 9.25
N HIS A 74 1.27 -10.33 8.59
CA HIS A 74 1.38 -10.52 7.15
C HIS A 74 0.81 -9.33 6.37
N LEU A 75 -0.40 -8.89 6.72
CA LEU A 75 -1.03 -7.70 6.13
C LEU A 75 -0.25 -6.42 6.46
N ALA A 76 0.31 -6.30 7.67
CA ALA A 76 1.16 -5.17 8.03
C ALA A 76 2.44 -5.10 7.17
N LEU A 77 3.06 -6.25 6.90
CA LEU A 77 4.21 -6.36 6.02
C LEU A 77 3.84 -5.97 4.58
N ALA A 78 2.73 -6.48 4.05
CA ALA A 78 2.25 -6.16 2.71
C ALA A 78 2.02 -4.64 2.53
N ARG A 79 1.36 -3.98 3.49
CA ARG A 79 1.16 -2.53 3.48
C ARG A 79 2.49 -1.76 3.52
N ALA A 80 3.43 -2.18 4.37
CA ALA A 80 4.71 -1.51 4.51
C ALA A 80 5.54 -1.58 3.21
N ILE A 81 5.60 -2.76 2.58
CA ILE A 81 6.26 -2.95 1.28
C ILE A 81 5.63 -2.07 0.21
N ASN A 82 4.29 -2.05 0.14
CA ASN A 82 3.57 -1.23 -0.82
C ASN A 82 3.86 0.27 -0.64
N ARG A 83 3.82 0.78 0.59
CA ARG A 83 4.16 2.19 0.89
C ARG A 83 5.58 2.55 0.46
N ILE A 84 6.56 1.69 0.72
CA ILE A 84 7.95 1.91 0.28
C ILE A 84 8.03 1.96 -1.25
N SER A 85 7.43 0.98 -1.93
CA SER A 85 7.42 0.91 -3.40
C SER A 85 6.79 2.15 -4.04
N VAL A 86 5.69 2.65 -3.46
CA VAL A 86 5.01 3.85 -3.97
C VAL A 86 5.80 5.12 -3.67
N ALA A 87 6.39 5.25 -2.47
CA ALA A 87 7.25 6.38 -2.13
C ALA A 87 8.44 6.50 -3.11
N ASP A 88 8.98 5.35 -3.53
CA ASP A 88 10.11 5.29 -4.47
C ASP A 88 9.78 5.79 -5.88
N LYS A 89 8.50 5.92 -6.25
CA LYS A 89 8.08 6.47 -7.54
C LYS A 89 8.46 7.94 -7.72
N LEU A 90 8.66 8.68 -6.63
CA LEU A 90 9.09 10.08 -6.69
C LEU A 90 10.53 10.25 -7.19
N MET A 91 11.36 9.21 -7.09
CA MET A 91 12.77 9.28 -7.52
C MET A 91 12.97 8.92 -9.00
N GLN A 92 11.92 8.44 -9.68
CA GLN A 92 11.96 7.97 -11.07
C GLN A 92 11.31 8.95 -12.06
N ASN A 93 10.87 10.12 -11.60
CA ASN A 93 10.20 11.17 -12.39
C ASN A 93 11.05 12.43 -12.51
#